data_AF-L9YT80-F1
#
_entry.id   AF-L9YT80-F1
#
_cell.length_a   1.000
_cell.length_b   1.000
_cell.length_c   1.000
_cell.angle_alpha   90.00
_cell.angle_beta   90.00
_cell.angle_gamma   90.00
#
_symmetry.space_group_name_H-M   'P 1'
#
loop_
_entity.id
_entity.type
_entity.pdbx_description
1 polymer ?
#
loop_
_entity_poly.entity_id
_entity_poly.type
_entity_poly.pdbx_seq_one_letter_code
_entity_poly.pdbx_strand_id
1 'polypeptide(L)'
;MSKNEPWRSSRDRRSVLKGLGAVGATSVAAVTLSGTSTAASTQRGETAAIPESLARAVAKARVDYKSRHEHFAEFDPNGLADPELFYAAVDRNGAREYLPAAWVFPIETDGTEVGHIAIGAQPWLPPVIRCGTGVAPQHRAAELTIAGNSVERSDADASRFVYKHPMLFGLELQSDGHRHPVFVDLYSGVTTTVDDVPPDEPSKMETSQAEAQWQGIRQSRTRNETLSYSASSSESISGVPNWDGDVCSAGWIGCSPAAGSMVVGYHEDITGVDCDLMDELADEMGTDDKGRTKPWNIPDGIESHDSSYAAHNTYHGRRSEIMDEIDSGRPCIVSYWGDKASTVSAESGNVDLPDWVPELVGHSETVVGYEQDDNSWWDPTEPSLHVTTHDTYGDVNELTFTSTSVSFFITSIAP
;
A
#
# COMPACT_ATOMS: atom_id res chain seq x y z
N MET A 1 -12.56 34.93 -53.47
CA MET A 1 -12.58 36.22 -52.76
C MET A 1 -13.33 36.05 -51.45
N SER A 2 -12.63 36.19 -50.32
CA SER A 2 -13.06 36.77 -49.03
C SER A 2 -14.56 36.79 -48.66
N LYS A 3 -14.96 36.09 -47.57
CA LYS A 3 -15.36 36.65 -46.24
C LYS A 3 -16.36 35.76 -45.45
N ASN A 4 -15.93 35.41 -44.24
CA ASN A 4 -16.60 35.34 -42.92
C ASN A 4 -18.10 35.00 -42.78
N GLU A 5 -18.33 33.92 -41.99
CA GLU A 5 -19.25 33.71 -40.84
C GLU A 5 -20.38 34.71 -40.51
N PRO A 6 -21.55 34.24 -39.99
CA PRO A 6 -21.70 34.09 -38.53
C PRO A 6 -22.60 32.94 -37.97
N TRP A 7 -22.14 32.38 -36.85
CA TRP A 7 -22.80 32.02 -35.57
C TRP A 7 -24.30 31.62 -35.42
N ARG A 8 -24.48 30.49 -34.68
CA ARG A 8 -25.36 30.19 -33.51
C ARG A 8 -26.62 29.28 -33.67
N SER A 9 -26.63 28.23 -32.85
CA SER A 9 -27.74 27.66 -32.04
C SER A 9 -28.79 26.68 -32.64
N SER A 10 -28.78 25.43 -32.13
CA SER A 10 -29.98 24.68 -31.71
C SER A 10 -29.56 23.51 -30.77
N ARG A 11 -29.88 23.53 -29.48
CA ARG A 11 -31.06 22.88 -28.86
C ARG A 11 -31.43 21.53 -29.49
N ASP A 12 -31.17 20.45 -28.76
CA ASP A 12 -32.20 19.45 -28.44
C ASP A 12 -31.67 18.42 -27.43
N ARG A 13 -32.33 18.30 -26.27
CA ARG A 13 -32.72 17.01 -25.67
C ARG A 13 -33.66 17.25 -24.49
N ARG A 14 -34.79 16.55 -24.57
CA ARG A 14 -36.03 16.74 -23.82
C ARG A 14 -35.97 16.12 -22.42
N SER A 15 -36.61 16.82 -21.50
CA SER A 15 -37.21 16.33 -20.25
C SER A 15 -38.21 15.19 -20.50
N VAL A 16 -38.21 14.18 -19.62
CA VAL A 16 -39.39 13.40 -19.28
C VAL A 16 -39.44 13.21 -17.76
N LEU A 17 -40.14 14.13 -17.09
CA LEU A 17 -40.76 13.93 -15.78
C LEU A 17 -42.21 13.47 -16.01
N LYS A 18 -42.61 12.36 -15.41
CA LYS A 18 -44.01 12.02 -15.13
C LYS A 18 -44.13 11.60 -13.67
N GLY A 19 -44.90 12.38 -12.92
CA GLY A 19 -45.13 12.18 -11.51
C GLY A 19 -46.41 11.42 -11.19
N LEU A 20 -46.43 11.03 -9.90
CA LEU A 20 -47.56 10.96 -8.97
C LEU A 20 -48.64 9.89 -9.19
N GLY A 21 -48.57 8.87 -8.33
CA GLY A 21 -49.73 8.13 -7.83
C GLY A 21 -49.60 8.00 -6.31
N ALA A 22 -50.37 8.79 -5.57
CA ALA A 22 -50.44 8.79 -4.11
C ALA A 22 -51.19 7.56 -3.59
N VAL A 23 -50.61 6.83 -2.63
CA VAL A 23 -51.35 5.96 -1.71
C VAL A 23 -50.67 5.98 -0.34
N GLY A 24 -51.43 6.39 0.67
CA GLY A 24 -51.39 5.81 2.01
C GLY A 24 -50.27 6.26 2.94
N ALA A 25 -50.55 7.30 3.73
CA ALA A 25 -49.83 7.60 4.94
C ALA A 25 -49.93 6.43 5.95
N THR A 26 -48.86 5.64 6.07
CA THR A 26 -48.58 4.85 7.27
C THR A 26 -47.30 5.39 7.89
N SER A 27 -47.52 6.23 8.90
CA SER A 27 -46.67 6.41 10.08
C SER A 27 -45.25 5.88 9.96
N VAL A 28 -44.33 6.70 9.44
CA VAL A 28 -42.91 6.52 9.74
C VAL A 28 -42.79 6.82 11.22
N ALA A 29 -42.78 5.77 12.04
CA ALA A 29 -42.33 5.88 13.41
C ALA A 29 -40.93 6.49 13.33
N ALA A 30 -40.80 7.70 13.86
CA ALA A 30 -39.51 8.27 14.19
C ALA A 30 -38.85 7.24 15.12
N VAL A 31 -37.97 6.42 14.57
CA VAL A 31 -36.99 5.68 15.35
C VAL A 31 -36.05 6.76 15.85
N THR A 32 -36.42 7.33 16.99
CA THR A 32 -35.49 8.01 17.87
C THR A 32 -34.33 7.04 18.08
N LEU A 33 -33.20 7.32 17.43
CA LEU A 33 -31.88 6.77 17.73
C LEU A 33 -31.49 7.23 19.15
N SER A 34 -32.20 6.72 20.14
CA SER A 34 -31.84 6.73 21.54
C SER A 34 -31.23 5.36 21.82
N GLY A 35 -30.07 5.16 21.22
CA GLY A 35 -29.23 4.00 21.37
C GLY A 35 -27.80 4.47 21.31
N THR A 36 -27.37 5.20 22.34
CA THR A 36 -25.94 5.26 22.70
C THR A 36 -25.52 3.86 23.13
N SER A 37 -25.40 2.94 22.18
CA SER A 37 -24.41 1.89 22.29
C SER A 37 -23.09 2.59 22.02
N THR A 38 -22.47 3.09 23.08
CA THR A 38 -21.01 3.17 23.14
C THR A 38 -20.52 1.78 22.76
N ALA A 39 -20.13 1.58 21.49
CA ALA A 39 -19.30 0.46 21.14
C ALA A 39 -18.06 0.60 22.03
N ALA A 40 -18.01 -0.21 23.09
CA ALA A 40 -16.80 -0.33 23.88
C ALA A 40 -15.73 -0.70 22.86
N SER A 41 -14.66 0.11 22.79
CA SER A 41 -13.48 -0.26 22.03
C SER A 41 -13.00 -1.58 22.61
N THR A 42 -13.29 -2.69 21.93
CA THR A 42 -12.70 -3.98 22.26
C THR A 42 -11.20 -3.79 22.17
N GLN A 43 -10.48 -4.20 23.22
CA GLN A 43 -9.02 -4.11 23.20
C GLN A 43 -8.51 -4.93 22.01
N ARG A 44 -7.49 -4.43 21.30
CA ARG A 44 -6.90 -5.11 20.14
C ARG A 44 -6.66 -6.57 20.50
N GLY A 45 -7.18 -7.51 19.70
CA GLY A 45 -7.06 -8.96 19.86
C GLY A 45 -8.01 -9.64 20.85
N GLU A 46 -9.13 -8.99 21.21
CA GLU A 46 -10.33 -9.67 21.74
C GLU A 46 -11.18 -10.31 20.63
N THR A 47 -10.96 -9.92 19.36
CA THR A 47 -11.63 -10.51 18.20
C THR A 47 -10.87 -11.72 17.67
N ALA A 48 -11.59 -12.74 17.23
CA ALA A 48 -10.98 -13.97 16.71
C ALA A 48 -10.18 -13.68 15.43
N ALA A 49 -8.95 -14.23 15.37
CA ALA A 49 -8.08 -14.16 14.20
C ALA A 49 -8.78 -14.69 12.95
N ILE A 50 -8.40 -14.16 11.78
CA ILE A 50 -8.89 -14.62 10.49
C ILE A 50 -8.26 -15.99 10.18
N PRO A 51 -9.07 -17.05 9.99
CA PRO A 51 -8.53 -18.36 9.67
C PRO A 51 -7.97 -18.39 8.24
N GLU A 52 -6.91 -19.18 8.04
CA GLU A 52 -6.25 -19.35 6.73
C GLU A 52 -7.25 -19.65 5.60
N SER A 53 -8.23 -20.53 5.83
CA SER A 53 -9.25 -20.87 4.81
C SER A 53 -10.07 -19.67 4.33
N LEU A 54 -10.33 -18.69 5.20
CA LEU A 54 -11.02 -17.45 4.81
C LEU A 54 -10.05 -16.51 4.09
N ALA A 55 -8.82 -16.39 4.59
CA ALA A 55 -7.77 -15.59 3.95
C ALA A 55 -7.47 -16.08 2.53
N ARG A 56 -7.34 -17.40 2.34
CA ARG A 56 -7.12 -18.04 1.03
C ARG A 56 -8.28 -17.80 0.07
N ALA A 57 -9.52 -17.76 0.56
CA ALA A 57 -10.68 -17.45 -0.29
C ALA A 57 -10.66 -16.00 -0.79
N VAL A 58 -10.24 -15.06 0.05
CA VAL A 58 -10.01 -13.65 -0.33
C VAL A 58 -8.86 -13.55 -1.33
N ALA A 59 -7.72 -14.18 -1.02
CA ALA A 59 -6.56 -14.22 -1.91
C ALA A 59 -6.93 -14.74 -3.29
N LYS A 60 -7.62 -15.88 -3.36
CA LYS A 60 -8.05 -16.50 -4.62
C LYS A 60 -8.92 -15.56 -5.46
N ALA A 61 -9.87 -14.87 -4.82
CA ALA A 61 -10.75 -13.94 -5.50
C ALA A 61 -9.99 -12.70 -6.02
N ARG A 62 -9.03 -12.18 -5.25
CA ARG A 62 -8.22 -11.03 -5.68
C ARG A 62 -7.25 -11.41 -6.79
N VAL A 63 -6.58 -12.56 -6.69
CA VAL A 63 -5.67 -13.09 -7.71
C VAL A 63 -6.43 -13.40 -9.02
N ASP A 64 -7.61 -14.00 -8.97
CA ASP A 64 -8.47 -14.20 -10.15
C ASP A 64 -8.79 -12.87 -10.84
N TYR A 65 -9.14 -11.85 -10.08
CA TYR A 65 -9.39 -10.52 -10.62
C TYR A 65 -8.11 -9.90 -11.22
N LYS A 66 -6.98 -9.98 -10.51
CA LYS A 66 -5.71 -9.38 -10.93
C LYS A 66 -5.12 -10.03 -12.17
N SER A 67 -5.27 -11.35 -12.34
CA SER A 67 -4.80 -12.09 -13.52
C SER A 67 -5.30 -11.54 -14.87
N ARG A 68 -6.30 -10.67 -14.87
CA ARG A 68 -6.86 -10.00 -16.06
C ARG A 68 -6.14 -8.70 -16.43
N HIS A 69 -5.19 -8.26 -15.60
CA HIS A 69 -4.42 -7.02 -15.78
C HIS A 69 -3.03 -7.37 -16.28
N GLU A 70 -2.49 -6.53 -17.16
CA GLU A 70 -1.26 -6.81 -17.92
C GLU A 70 -0.08 -7.22 -17.03
N HIS A 71 0.20 -6.46 -15.97
CA HIS A 71 1.33 -6.72 -15.05
C HIS A 71 1.18 -8.00 -14.22
N PHE A 72 -0.03 -8.52 -14.08
CA PHE A 72 -0.34 -9.68 -13.25
C PHE A 72 -0.83 -10.87 -14.08
N ALA A 73 -0.68 -10.83 -15.41
CA ALA A 73 -1.24 -11.82 -16.33
C ALA A 73 -0.74 -13.26 -16.07
N GLU A 74 0.43 -13.41 -15.43
CA GLU A 74 0.99 -14.71 -15.05
C GLU A 74 0.34 -15.32 -13.80
N PHE A 75 -0.47 -14.55 -13.06
CA PHE A 75 -1.08 -15.04 -11.82
C PHE A 75 -2.16 -16.10 -12.09
N ASP A 76 -2.04 -17.26 -11.45
CA ASP A 76 -3.08 -18.28 -11.41
C ASP A 76 -3.78 -18.29 -10.02
N PRO A 77 -5.11 -18.06 -9.93
CA PRO A 77 -5.85 -18.20 -8.67
C PRO A 77 -5.82 -19.61 -8.05
N ASN A 78 -5.43 -20.65 -8.80
CA ASN A 78 -5.18 -21.99 -8.29
C ASN A 78 -3.70 -22.23 -7.93
N GLY A 79 -2.82 -21.31 -8.28
CA GLY A 79 -1.39 -21.31 -8.01
C GLY A 79 -1.01 -20.83 -6.61
N LEU A 80 -1.99 -20.57 -5.72
CA LEU A 80 -1.71 -20.16 -4.35
C LEU A 80 -1.07 -21.31 -3.55
N ALA A 81 0.22 -21.17 -3.24
CA ALA A 81 0.99 -22.15 -2.46
C ALA A 81 0.59 -22.14 -0.97
N ASP A 82 1.34 -22.88 -0.15
CA ASP A 82 1.17 -22.87 1.30
C ASP A 82 1.63 -21.52 1.88
N PRO A 83 0.81 -20.86 2.71
CA PRO A 83 1.13 -19.55 3.24
C PRO A 83 2.05 -19.61 4.45
N GLU A 84 2.79 -18.52 4.65
CA GLU A 84 3.47 -18.24 5.91
C GLU A 84 2.66 -17.24 6.75
N LEU A 85 2.69 -17.39 8.09
CA LEU A 85 2.01 -16.48 9.00
C LEU A 85 3.01 -15.50 9.62
N PHE A 86 2.82 -14.22 9.30
CA PHE A 86 3.55 -13.12 9.92
C PHE A 86 2.81 -12.60 11.15
N TYR A 87 3.57 -12.14 12.13
CA TYR A 87 3.06 -11.64 13.41
C TYR A 87 3.33 -10.15 13.59
N ALA A 88 2.42 -9.44 14.25
CA ALA A 88 2.63 -8.06 14.66
C ALA A 88 3.00 -8.03 16.15
N ALA A 89 4.07 -7.29 16.48
CA ALA A 89 4.40 -6.97 17.86
C ALA A 89 3.45 -5.88 18.38
N VAL A 90 2.80 -6.15 19.51
CA VAL A 90 1.87 -5.23 20.17
C VAL A 90 2.24 -5.09 21.64
N ASP A 91 2.15 -3.88 22.17
CA ASP A 91 2.35 -3.66 23.61
C ASP A 91 1.04 -3.83 24.36
N ARG A 92 0.98 -4.79 25.27
CA ARG A 92 -0.14 -5.00 26.19
C ARG A 92 0.34 -4.98 27.62
N ASN A 93 -0.17 -4.03 28.42
CA ASN A 93 0.14 -3.90 29.85
C ASN A 93 1.66 -3.85 30.15
N GLY A 94 2.46 -3.25 29.26
CA GLY A 94 3.91 -3.15 29.41
C GLY A 94 4.70 -4.42 29.03
N ALA A 95 4.05 -5.40 28.41
CA ALA A 95 4.69 -6.57 27.83
C ALA A 95 4.44 -6.61 26.31
N ARG A 96 5.50 -6.94 25.55
CA ARG A 96 5.40 -7.17 24.12
C ARG A 96 4.78 -8.54 23.86
N GLU A 97 3.65 -8.54 23.16
CA GLU A 97 2.95 -9.74 22.71
C GLU A 97 2.98 -9.82 21.18
N TYR A 98 2.86 -11.02 20.63
CA TYR A 98 2.82 -11.24 19.18
C TYR A 98 1.46 -11.80 18.79
N LEU A 99 0.76 -11.08 17.93
CA LEU A 99 -0.52 -11.50 17.38
C LEU A 99 -0.33 -11.90 15.91
N PRO A 100 -1.04 -12.93 15.41
CA PRO A 100 -1.16 -13.16 13.97
C PRO A 100 -1.49 -11.85 13.26
N ALA A 101 -0.82 -11.54 12.16
CA ALA A 101 -1.02 -10.26 11.46
C ALA A 101 -1.25 -10.43 9.97
N ALA A 102 -0.45 -11.21 9.25
CA ALA A 102 -0.64 -11.40 7.81
C ALA A 102 -0.40 -12.84 7.38
N TRP A 103 -1.33 -13.39 6.60
CA TRP A 103 -1.13 -14.60 5.81
C TRP A 103 -0.51 -14.21 4.48
N VAL A 104 0.69 -14.69 4.17
CA VAL A 104 1.38 -14.39 2.92
C VAL A 104 1.41 -15.63 2.06
N PHE A 105 0.71 -15.60 0.94
CA PHE A 105 0.63 -16.69 -0.03
C PHE A 105 1.56 -16.40 -1.21
N PRO A 106 2.58 -17.26 -1.46
CA PRO A 106 3.24 -17.28 -2.76
C PRO A 106 2.24 -17.65 -3.86
N ILE A 107 2.42 -17.08 -5.04
CA ILE A 107 1.64 -17.37 -6.25
C ILE A 107 2.60 -18.06 -7.22
N GLU A 108 2.30 -19.30 -7.56
CA GLU A 108 3.10 -20.12 -8.46
C GLU A 108 2.34 -20.43 -9.74
N THR A 109 3.02 -20.31 -10.87
CA THR A 109 2.54 -20.75 -12.19
C THR A 109 3.54 -21.74 -12.76
N ASP A 110 3.07 -22.95 -13.10
CA ASP A 110 3.90 -24.07 -13.57
C ASP A 110 5.10 -24.39 -12.64
N GLY A 111 4.92 -24.21 -11.33
CA GLY A 111 5.95 -24.47 -10.31
C GLY A 111 7.04 -23.40 -10.22
N THR A 112 6.85 -22.26 -10.88
CA THR A 112 7.69 -21.07 -10.74
C THR A 112 6.92 -20.03 -9.95
N GLU A 113 7.53 -19.43 -8.93
CA GLU A 113 6.93 -18.32 -8.20
C GLU A 113 6.91 -17.07 -9.09
N VAL A 114 5.72 -16.51 -9.28
CA VAL A 114 5.46 -15.33 -10.13
C VAL A 114 5.00 -14.12 -9.32
N GLY A 115 4.84 -14.28 -8.01
CA GLY A 115 4.43 -13.20 -7.12
C GLY A 115 3.95 -13.69 -5.76
N HIS A 116 3.30 -12.80 -5.02
CA HIS A 116 2.70 -13.11 -3.72
C HIS A 116 1.48 -12.24 -3.44
N ILE A 117 0.66 -12.67 -2.48
CA ILE A 117 -0.43 -11.87 -1.91
C ILE A 117 -0.46 -12.00 -0.38
N ALA A 118 -0.50 -10.86 0.30
CA ALA A 118 -0.60 -10.74 1.75
C ALA A 118 -2.03 -10.37 2.17
N ILE A 119 -2.61 -11.16 3.07
CA ILE A 119 -3.99 -11.05 3.55
C ILE A 119 -3.97 -10.82 5.07
N GLY A 120 -4.76 -9.87 5.58
CA GLY A 120 -4.89 -9.65 7.01
C GLY A 120 -5.30 -10.90 7.78
N ALA A 121 -4.54 -11.26 8.82
CA ALA A 121 -4.85 -12.34 9.75
C ALA A 121 -5.68 -11.87 10.95
N GLN A 122 -6.05 -10.58 10.98
CA GLN A 122 -6.86 -9.97 12.03
C GLN A 122 -7.96 -9.07 11.46
N PRO A 123 -9.11 -8.92 12.15
CA PRO A 123 -10.19 -8.05 11.71
C PRO A 123 -9.79 -6.58 11.59
N TRP A 124 -8.77 -6.13 12.31
CA TRP A 124 -8.28 -4.75 12.30
C TRP A 124 -7.25 -4.48 11.19
N LEU A 125 -6.90 -5.48 10.38
CA LEU A 125 -6.06 -5.34 9.18
C LEU A 125 -6.90 -5.51 7.91
N PRO A 126 -6.57 -4.80 6.82
CA PRO A 126 -7.34 -4.91 5.58
C PRO A 126 -7.34 -6.34 5.02
N PRO A 127 -8.40 -6.77 4.31
CA PRO A 127 -8.44 -8.08 3.67
C PRO A 127 -7.35 -8.31 2.63
N VAL A 128 -6.88 -7.25 1.96
CA VAL A 128 -5.73 -7.32 1.05
C VAL A 128 -4.74 -6.26 1.51
N ILE A 129 -3.59 -6.69 2.02
CA ILE A 129 -2.50 -5.82 2.47
C ILE A 129 -1.64 -5.41 1.27
N ARG A 130 -1.17 -6.41 0.50
CA ARG A 130 -0.31 -6.24 -0.68
C ARG A 130 -0.54 -7.39 -1.64
N CYS A 131 -0.43 -7.12 -2.93
CA CYS A 131 -0.35 -8.14 -3.97
C CYS A 131 0.76 -7.70 -4.92
N GLY A 132 1.77 -8.52 -5.21
CA GLY A 132 2.91 -8.07 -6.00
C GLY A 132 3.57 -9.19 -6.80
N THR A 133 4.28 -8.83 -7.86
CA THR A 133 5.00 -9.76 -8.75
C THR A 133 6.32 -10.24 -8.16
N GLY A 134 6.80 -9.59 -7.10
CA GLY A 134 8.02 -9.98 -6.41
C GLY A 134 7.88 -11.28 -5.62
N VAL A 135 9.02 -11.93 -5.39
CA VAL A 135 9.15 -13.10 -4.53
C VAL A 135 8.57 -12.81 -3.14
N ALA A 136 7.80 -13.76 -2.60
CA ALA A 136 7.18 -13.69 -1.29
C ALA A 136 8.23 -13.38 -0.20
N PRO A 137 7.95 -12.43 0.72
CA PRO A 137 8.91 -12.00 1.73
C PRO A 137 9.58 -13.15 2.50
N GLN A 138 8.85 -14.20 2.86
CA GLN A 138 9.41 -15.35 3.59
C GLN A 138 10.44 -16.15 2.79
N HIS A 139 10.36 -16.16 1.45
CA HIS A 139 11.32 -16.87 0.61
C HIS A 139 12.61 -16.07 0.45
N ARG A 140 12.55 -14.74 0.52
CA ARG A 140 13.75 -13.86 0.58
C ARG A 140 14.61 -14.13 1.82
N ALA A 141 14.02 -14.64 2.91
CA ALA A 141 14.77 -15.01 4.11
C ALA A 141 15.82 -16.11 3.87
N ALA A 142 15.62 -16.96 2.86
CA ALA A 142 16.59 -18.00 2.49
C ALA A 142 17.77 -17.45 1.65
N GLU A 143 17.53 -16.38 0.90
CA GLU A 143 18.50 -15.72 0.02
C GLU A 143 19.37 -14.72 0.77
N LEU A 144 18.79 -14.06 1.78
CA LEU A 144 19.52 -13.28 2.76
C LEU A 144 20.48 -14.24 3.47
N THR A 145 21.74 -14.23 3.04
CA THR A 145 22.84 -14.88 3.73
C THR A 145 23.02 -14.12 5.04
N ILE A 146 22.16 -14.39 6.03
CA ILE A 146 22.26 -13.83 7.37
C ILE A 146 23.58 -14.37 7.90
N ALA A 147 24.62 -13.55 7.73
CA ALA A 147 26.01 -13.88 7.96
C ALA A 147 26.28 -13.99 9.46
N GLY A 148 25.77 -15.05 10.06
CA GLY A 148 26.27 -15.64 11.28
C GLY A 148 27.01 -16.90 10.89
N ASN A 149 28.34 -16.87 10.94
CA ASN A 149 29.16 -18.08 10.88
C ASN A 149 28.49 -19.22 11.63
N SER A 150 28.30 -20.35 10.96
CA SER A 150 28.33 -21.70 11.52
C SER A 150 28.36 -21.78 13.05
N VAL A 151 27.22 -21.54 13.70
CA VAL A 151 26.96 -21.95 15.07
C VAL A 151 25.56 -22.53 15.01
N GLU A 152 25.48 -23.78 15.44
CA GLU A 152 24.29 -24.59 15.58
C GLU A 152 23.05 -23.71 15.85
N ARG A 153 22.19 -23.54 14.83
CA ARG A 153 20.79 -23.17 15.06
C ARG A 153 20.22 -24.29 15.91
N SER A 154 20.26 -24.13 17.22
CA SER A 154 19.49 -24.99 18.10
C SER A 154 18.03 -24.67 17.80
N ASP A 155 17.19 -25.70 17.60
CA ASP A 155 15.74 -25.56 17.34
C ASP A 155 14.99 -24.75 18.43
N ALA A 156 15.69 -24.25 19.46
CA ALA A 156 15.17 -23.44 20.55
C ALA A 156 15.37 -21.92 20.36
N ASP A 157 16.17 -21.46 19.38
CA ASP A 157 16.41 -20.04 19.09
C ASP A 157 15.44 -19.54 18.00
N ALA A 158 14.17 -19.36 18.38
CA ALA A 158 13.04 -19.17 17.47
C ALA A 158 13.10 -17.83 16.69
N SER A 159 13.51 -17.87 15.43
CA SER A 159 13.26 -16.78 14.49
C SER A 159 11.76 -16.66 14.21
N ARG A 160 11.22 -15.43 14.11
CA ARG A 160 9.80 -15.18 13.85
C ARG A 160 9.61 -14.23 12.68
N PHE A 161 8.73 -14.57 11.75
CA PHE A 161 8.27 -13.65 10.72
C PHE A 161 7.40 -12.56 11.33
N VAL A 162 7.78 -11.30 11.12
CA VAL A 162 7.14 -10.12 11.68
C VAL A 162 6.61 -9.24 10.58
N TYR A 163 5.35 -8.83 10.68
CA TYR A 163 4.75 -7.82 9.81
C TYR A 163 4.53 -6.55 10.62
N LYS A 164 4.92 -5.43 10.03
CA LYS A 164 4.69 -4.09 10.54
C LYS A 164 3.90 -3.30 9.51
N HIS A 165 2.71 -2.85 9.92
CA HIS A 165 1.87 -2.00 9.10
C HIS A 165 2.60 -0.68 8.74
N PRO A 166 2.43 -0.16 7.53
CA PRO A 166 1.55 -0.68 6.48
C PRO A 166 2.14 -1.78 5.60
N MET A 167 3.47 -1.93 5.48
CA MET A 167 4.05 -2.74 4.38
C MET A 167 5.35 -3.47 4.68
N LEU A 168 5.86 -3.41 5.90
CA LEU A 168 7.18 -3.95 6.21
C LEU A 168 7.07 -5.41 6.67
N PHE A 169 7.72 -6.31 5.94
CA PHE A 169 7.84 -7.73 6.27
C PHE A 169 9.28 -8.03 6.69
N GLY A 170 9.46 -8.65 7.84
CA GLY A 170 10.77 -8.88 8.42
C GLY A 170 10.91 -10.22 9.12
N LEU A 171 12.14 -10.50 9.52
CA LEU A 171 12.50 -11.63 10.36
C LEU A 171 13.09 -11.10 11.67
N GLU A 172 12.43 -11.40 12.77
CA GLU A 172 12.98 -11.21 14.11
C GLU A 172 13.85 -12.41 14.47
N LEU A 173 15.13 -12.15 14.71
CA LEU A 173 16.12 -13.11 15.17
C LEU A 173 16.36 -12.91 16.67
N GLN A 174 16.04 -13.92 17.48
CA GLN A 174 16.42 -13.90 18.88
C GLN A 174 17.92 -14.11 19.03
N SER A 175 18.53 -13.42 20.00
CA SER A 175 19.95 -13.61 20.31
C SER A 175 20.15 -14.64 21.42
N ASP A 176 21.21 -15.41 21.22
CA ASP A 176 21.98 -16.17 22.21
C ASP A 176 22.46 -15.30 23.40
N GLY A 177 21.57 -14.94 24.31
CA GLY A 177 21.85 -14.52 25.69
C GLY A 177 22.67 -13.24 25.92
N HIS A 178 23.29 -12.65 24.90
CA HIS A 178 24.22 -11.53 25.01
C HIS A 178 24.06 -10.43 23.96
N ARG A 179 23.16 -10.57 22.97
CA ARG A 179 22.85 -9.50 22.01
C ARG A 179 21.39 -9.11 22.09
N HIS A 180 21.08 -7.89 21.66
CA HIS A 180 19.69 -7.47 21.50
C HIS A 180 19.05 -8.27 20.35
N PRO A 181 17.75 -8.58 20.43
CA PRO A 181 17.06 -9.19 19.32
C PRO A 181 17.16 -8.27 18.09
N VAL A 182 17.30 -8.90 16.93
CA VAL A 182 17.59 -8.22 15.66
C VAL A 182 16.40 -8.37 14.74
N PHE A 183 15.98 -7.28 14.10
CA PHE A 183 15.01 -7.28 13.02
C PHE A 183 15.74 -7.16 11.68
N VAL A 184 15.45 -8.06 10.75
CA VAL A 184 15.93 -8.01 9.38
C VAL A 184 14.74 -7.71 8.47
N ASP A 185 14.79 -6.58 7.76
CA ASP A 185 13.83 -6.32 6.69
C ASP A 185 14.06 -7.33 5.56
N LEU A 186 13.03 -8.11 5.23
CA LEU A 186 13.13 -9.16 4.21
C LEU A 186 13.14 -8.60 2.79
N TYR A 187 12.81 -7.32 2.63
CA TYR A 187 12.81 -6.66 1.35
C TYR A 187 14.21 -6.07 1.05
N SER A 188 14.72 -5.20 1.94
CA SER A 188 16.03 -4.54 1.76
C SER A 188 17.24 -5.30 2.33
N GLY A 189 17.01 -6.31 3.18
CA GLY A 189 18.07 -6.97 3.95
C GLY A 189 18.65 -6.12 5.08
N VAL A 190 18.18 -4.89 5.27
CA VAL A 190 18.67 -3.98 6.30
C VAL A 190 18.35 -4.54 7.68
N THR A 191 19.35 -4.49 8.55
CA THR A 191 19.30 -5.03 9.90
C THR A 191 19.20 -3.90 10.93
N THR A 192 18.26 -3.98 11.86
CA THR A 192 18.06 -3.04 12.99
C THR A 192 17.80 -3.78 14.30
N THR A 193 17.77 -3.09 15.44
CA THR A 193 17.36 -3.69 16.71
C THR A 193 15.83 -3.72 16.81
N VAL A 194 15.26 -4.77 17.42
CA VAL A 194 13.78 -4.85 17.56
C VAL A 194 13.22 -3.75 18.48
N ASP A 195 14.04 -3.18 19.35
CA ASP A 195 13.62 -2.06 20.21
C ASP A 195 13.51 -0.74 19.42
N ASP A 196 14.27 -0.60 18.33
CA ASP A 196 14.15 0.51 17.39
C ASP A 196 12.96 0.32 16.42
N VAL A 197 12.32 -0.85 16.44
CA VAL A 197 11.08 -1.11 15.68
C VAL A 197 9.89 -0.73 16.57
N PRO A 198 9.22 0.41 16.31
CA PRO A 198 8.04 0.77 17.08
C PRO A 198 6.93 -0.28 16.93
N PRO A 199 6.13 -0.49 18.00
CA PRO A 199 5.00 -1.41 17.96
C PRO A 199 3.98 -0.97 16.91
N ASP A 200 3.27 -1.96 16.36
CA ASP A 200 2.24 -1.71 15.36
C ASP A 200 1.08 -0.92 15.97
N GLU A 201 0.67 0.20 15.38
CA GLU A 201 -0.45 1.03 15.86
C GLU A 201 -1.30 1.63 14.72
N PRO A 202 -2.03 0.81 13.92
CA PRO A 202 -3.04 1.34 13.00
C PRO A 202 -4.06 2.21 13.73
N SER A 203 -4.53 3.25 13.05
CA SER A 203 -5.51 4.17 13.60
C SER A 203 -6.83 3.46 13.91
N LYS A 204 -7.61 4.02 14.86
CA LYS A 204 -8.96 3.52 15.19
C LYS A 204 -9.88 3.48 13.98
N MET A 205 -9.67 4.39 13.03
CA MET A 205 -10.51 4.54 11.86
C MET A 205 -10.19 3.47 10.81
N GLU A 206 -8.91 3.23 10.51
CA GLU A 206 -8.46 2.13 9.65
C GLU A 206 -8.92 0.78 10.20
N THR A 207 -8.80 0.60 11.52
CA THR A 207 -9.31 -0.59 12.22
C THR A 207 -10.80 -0.80 11.98
N SER A 208 -11.62 0.24 12.12
CA SER A 208 -13.08 0.14 11.99
C SER A 208 -13.52 -0.22 10.55
N GLN A 209 -12.82 0.30 9.54
CA GLN A 209 -13.08 -0.03 8.14
C GLN A 209 -12.67 -1.46 7.81
N ALA A 210 -11.47 -1.88 8.23
CA ALA A 210 -11.02 -3.26 8.07
C ALA A 210 -12.01 -4.25 8.72
N GLU A 211 -12.52 -3.93 9.91
CA GLU A 211 -13.51 -4.75 10.59
C GLU A 211 -14.82 -4.86 9.81
N ALA A 212 -15.31 -3.74 9.24
CA ALA A 212 -16.51 -3.72 8.41
C ALA A 212 -16.34 -4.58 7.14
N GLN A 213 -15.17 -4.52 6.50
CA GLN A 213 -14.84 -5.36 5.34
C GLN A 213 -14.85 -6.85 5.74
N TRP A 214 -14.15 -7.23 6.80
CA TRP A 214 -14.16 -8.61 7.26
C TRP A 214 -15.55 -9.12 7.65
N GLN A 215 -16.39 -8.25 8.23
CA GLN A 215 -17.80 -8.57 8.49
C GLN A 215 -18.57 -8.85 7.19
N GLY A 216 -18.43 -8.00 6.17
CA GLY A 216 -19.04 -8.20 4.85
C GLY A 216 -18.60 -9.51 4.18
N ILE A 217 -17.30 -9.82 4.21
CA ILE A 217 -16.75 -11.09 3.71
C ILE A 217 -17.40 -12.27 4.44
N ARG A 218 -17.42 -12.26 5.79
CA ARG A 218 -18.01 -13.34 6.59
C ARG A 218 -19.48 -13.55 6.31
N GLN A 219 -20.25 -12.47 6.14
CA GLN A 219 -21.66 -12.55 5.79
C GLN A 219 -21.87 -13.16 4.41
N SER A 220 -21.08 -12.75 3.42
CA SER A 220 -21.12 -13.30 2.06
C SER A 220 -20.81 -14.81 2.07
N ARG A 221 -19.80 -15.24 2.84
CA ARG A 221 -19.49 -16.66 3.04
C ARG A 221 -20.63 -17.42 3.72
N THR A 222 -21.29 -16.81 4.70
CA THR A 222 -22.46 -17.42 5.37
C THR A 222 -23.64 -17.59 4.41
N ARG A 223 -23.79 -16.68 3.44
CA ARG A 223 -24.79 -16.77 2.36
C ARG A 223 -24.36 -17.69 1.20
N ASN A 224 -23.17 -18.30 1.28
CA ASN A 224 -22.57 -19.11 0.23
C ASN A 224 -22.39 -18.36 -1.10
N GLU A 225 -22.15 -17.04 -1.00
CA GLU A 225 -21.84 -16.20 -2.14
C GLU A 225 -20.38 -16.41 -2.57
N THR A 226 -20.15 -16.30 -3.88
CA THR A 226 -18.79 -16.32 -4.42
C THR A 226 -18.17 -14.95 -4.18
N LEU A 227 -16.98 -14.93 -3.58
CA LEU A 227 -16.22 -13.68 -3.47
C LEU A 227 -15.72 -13.32 -4.86
N SER A 228 -16.00 -12.11 -5.30
CA SER A 228 -15.54 -11.56 -6.57
C SER A 228 -15.24 -10.08 -6.39
N TYR A 229 -14.18 -9.61 -7.05
CA TYR A 229 -13.82 -8.21 -7.09
C TYR A 229 -14.26 -7.58 -8.41
N SER A 230 -14.60 -6.30 -8.33
CA SER A 230 -14.86 -5.41 -9.45
C SER A 230 -14.50 -4.00 -9.04
N ALA A 231 -14.03 -3.19 -9.99
CA ALA A 231 -13.75 -1.78 -9.77
C ALA A 231 -14.96 -0.92 -10.19
N SER A 232 -15.28 0.10 -9.40
CA SER A 232 -16.29 1.11 -9.69
C SER A 232 -15.72 2.25 -10.54
N SER A 233 -14.41 2.47 -10.41
CA SER A 233 -13.60 3.36 -11.24
C SER A 233 -12.18 2.79 -11.34
N SER A 234 -11.52 2.99 -12.46
CA SER A 234 -10.12 2.57 -12.64
C SER A 234 -9.48 3.39 -13.76
N GLU A 235 -8.20 3.69 -13.61
CA GLU A 235 -7.37 4.29 -14.66
C GLU A 235 -5.92 3.79 -14.52
N SER A 236 -5.18 3.77 -15.63
CA SER A 236 -3.79 3.33 -15.67
C SER A 236 -2.99 4.04 -16.74
N ILE A 237 -1.72 4.33 -16.44
CA ILE A 237 -0.77 4.95 -17.35
C ILE A 237 0.15 3.86 -17.90
N SER A 238 0.12 3.67 -19.23
CA SER A 238 1.04 2.78 -19.92
C SER A 238 2.37 3.48 -20.23
N GLY A 239 3.47 2.74 -20.22
CA GLY A 239 4.78 3.25 -20.65
C GLY A 239 5.62 3.91 -19.55
N VAL A 240 5.12 3.96 -18.32
CA VAL A 240 5.95 4.33 -17.17
C VAL A 240 7.05 3.28 -17.02
N PRO A 241 8.34 3.67 -16.93
CA PRO A 241 9.41 2.71 -16.70
C PRO A 241 9.28 2.00 -15.35
N ASN A 242 9.70 0.74 -15.28
CA ASN A 242 9.82 -0.04 -14.05
C ASN A 242 11.29 -0.41 -13.86
N TRP A 243 12.07 0.53 -13.34
CA TRP A 243 13.51 0.37 -13.22
C TRP A 243 13.91 -0.16 -11.83
N ASP A 244 14.96 -0.95 -11.79
CA ASP A 244 15.53 -1.44 -10.53
C ASP A 244 16.65 -0.49 -10.06
N GLY A 245 16.45 0.17 -8.92
CA GLY A 245 17.44 1.09 -8.36
C GLY A 245 18.74 0.39 -7.92
N ASP A 246 18.74 -0.94 -7.78
CA ASP A 246 19.92 -1.71 -7.36
C ASP A 246 20.86 -2.04 -8.53
N VAL A 247 20.41 -1.86 -9.78
CA VAL A 247 21.26 -2.17 -10.95
C VAL A 247 22.23 -1.06 -11.34
N CYS A 248 22.02 0.17 -10.85
CA CYS A 248 22.67 1.36 -11.40
C CYS A 248 23.98 1.77 -10.73
N SER A 249 24.16 1.46 -9.45
CA SER A 249 25.32 1.95 -8.70
C SER A 249 26.02 0.82 -7.93
N ALA A 250 27.28 1.06 -7.51
CA ALA A 250 28.01 0.11 -6.66
C ALA A 250 27.42 0.02 -5.22
N GLY A 251 26.49 0.91 -4.89
CA GLY A 251 25.66 0.89 -3.69
C GLY A 251 24.17 1.10 -4.01
N TRP A 252 23.32 1.06 -3.00
CA TRP A 252 21.88 1.29 -3.17
C TRP A 252 21.59 2.78 -3.43
N ILE A 253 20.91 3.09 -4.54
CA ILE A 253 20.62 4.47 -4.96
C ILE A 253 19.63 5.20 -4.03
N GLY A 254 18.73 4.45 -3.41
CA GLY A 254 17.62 4.98 -2.62
C GLY A 254 16.27 4.85 -3.33
N CYS A 255 15.22 4.60 -2.55
CA CYS A 255 13.88 4.41 -3.11
C CYS A 255 13.31 5.70 -3.73
N SER A 256 13.51 6.86 -3.09
CA SER A 256 12.99 8.14 -3.60
C SER A 256 13.60 8.57 -4.94
N PRO A 257 14.93 8.55 -5.15
CA PRO A 257 15.50 8.87 -6.46
C PRO A 257 15.14 7.84 -7.53
N ALA A 258 15.11 6.54 -7.20
CA ALA A 258 14.64 5.52 -8.14
C ALA A 258 13.18 5.77 -8.57
N ALA A 259 12.26 6.03 -7.63
CA ALA A 259 10.87 6.33 -7.96
C ALA A 259 10.74 7.63 -8.78
N GLY A 260 11.43 8.70 -8.38
CA GLY A 260 11.47 9.97 -9.12
C GLY A 260 11.98 9.79 -10.55
N SER A 261 13.01 8.99 -10.75
CA SER A 261 13.58 8.72 -12.07
C SER A 261 12.59 8.02 -13.00
N MET A 262 11.71 7.14 -12.50
CA MET A 262 10.68 6.52 -13.33
C MET A 262 9.63 7.53 -13.78
N VAL A 263 9.27 8.49 -12.91
CA VAL A 263 8.31 9.55 -13.27
C VAL A 263 8.93 10.51 -14.29
N VAL A 264 10.16 10.97 -14.05
CA VAL A 264 10.90 11.83 -14.99
C VAL A 264 11.13 11.10 -16.32
N GLY A 265 11.57 9.84 -16.27
CA GLY A 265 11.78 9.00 -17.45
C GLY A 265 10.51 8.76 -18.26
N TYR A 266 9.34 8.71 -17.62
CA TYR A 266 8.06 8.70 -18.34
C TYR A 266 7.80 10.01 -19.09
N HIS A 267 7.99 11.16 -18.43
CA HIS A 267 7.76 12.48 -19.06
C HIS A 267 8.78 12.78 -20.18
N GLU A 268 9.95 12.16 -20.13
CA GLU A 268 11.03 12.33 -21.10
C GLU A 268 11.09 11.22 -22.17
N ASP A 269 10.11 10.31 -22.20
CA ASP A 269 10.04 9.18 -23.13
C ASP A 269 11.31 8.27 -23.09
N ILE A 270 11.91 8.11 -21.91
CA ILE A 270 13.10 7.27 -21.70
C ILE A 270 12.68 5.80 -21.58
N THR A 271 13.19 4.96 -22.48
CA THR A 271 12.76 3.55 -22.63
C THR A 271 13.76 2.53 -22.06
N GLY A 272 15.00 2.94 -21.78
CA GLY A 272 16.02 2.11 -21.14
C GLY A 272 16.23 2.53 -19.69
N VAL A 273 16.82 1.65 -18.87
CA VAL A 273 17.26 2.03 -17.52
C VAL A 273 18.26 3.18 -17.65
N ASP A 274 17.98 4.30 -16.99
CA ASP A 274 18.84 5.47 -16.99
C ASP A 274 19.47 5.68 -15.61
N CYS A 275 20.69 5.14 -15.47
CA CYS A 275 21.44 5.24 -14.22
C CYS A 275 21.99 6.64 -13.98
N ASP A 276 22.27 7.41 -15.03
CA ASP A 276 22.77 8.78 -14.89
C ASP A 276 21.66 9.67 -14.31
N LEU A 277 20.41 9.50 -14.77
CA LEU A 277 19.24 10.19 -14.20
C LEU A 277 19.00 9.81 -12.74
N MET A 278 19.10 8.52 -12.41
CA MET A 278 18.95 8.05 -11.03
C MET A 278 20.03 8.62 -10.09
N ASP A 279 21.29 8.60 -10.52
CA ASP A 279 22.43 9.16 -9.77
C ASP A 279 22.28 10.68 -9.59
N GLU A 280 21.89 11.40 -10.64
CA GLU A 280 21.65 12.83 -10.57
C GLU A 280 20.52 13.17 -9.58
N LEU A 281 19.38 12.47 -9.66
CA LEU A 281 18.30 12.67 -8.68
C LEU A 281 18.72 12.29 -7.27
N ALA A 282 19.56 11.28 -7.07
CA ALA A 282 20.06 10.92 -5.75
C ALA A 282 20.91 12.04 -5.14
N ASP A 283 21.79 12.65 -5.93
CA ASP A 283 22.61 13.79 -5.55
C ASP A 283 21.74 15.03 -5.25
N GLU A 284 20.82 15.39 -6.14
CA GLU A 284 19.96 16.58 -6.00
C GLU A 284 18.95 16.44 -4.84
N MET A 285 18.44 15.23 -4.58
CA MET A 285 17.62 14.93 -3.40
C MET A 285 18.45 14.81 -2.10
N GLY A 286 19.78 14.92 -2.16
CA GLY A 286 20.67 14.77 -1.01
C GLY A 286 20.49 13.44 -0.30
N THR A 287 20.33 12.36 -1.07
CA THR A 287 20.15 10.99 -0.57
C THR A 287 21.45 10.49 0.08
N ASP A 288 21.35 9.90 1.28
CA ASP A 288 22.54 9.45 2.01
C ASP A 288 23.11 8.11 1.52
N ASP A 289 24.26 7.71 2.06
CA ASP A 289 24.97 6.46 1.72
C ASP A 289 24.20 5.17 2.03
N LYS A 290 23.03 5.29 2.66
CA LYS A 290 22.10 4.18 2.95
C LYS A 290 20.84 4.27 2.09
N GLY A 291 20.82 5.14 1.08
CA GLY A 291 19.68 5.35 0.19
C GLY A 291 18.51 6.07 0.88
N ARG A 292 18.76 6.86 1.93
CA ARG A 292 17.71 7.55 2.70
C ARG A 292 17.57 8.98 2.23
N THR A 293 16.34 9.34 1.87
CA THR A 293 15.97 10.67 1.40
C THR A 293 15.03 11.33 2.41
N LYS A 294 15.19 12.64 2.62
CA LYS A 294 14.24 13.41 3.41
C LYS A 294 13.04 13.78 2.54
N PRO A 295 11.80 13.73 3.07
CA PRO A 295 10.60 13.96 2.27
C PRO A 295 10.65 15.25 1.46
N TRP A 296 11.02 16.37 2.07
CA TRP A 296 11.07 17.69 1.40
C TRP A 296 12.17 17.80 0.34
N ASN A 297 13.22 16.97 0.40
CA ASN A 297 14.22 16.97 -0.64
C ASN A 297 13.75 16.28 -1.93
N ILE A 298 12.66 15.49 -1.89
CA ILE A 298 12.14 14.82 -3.09
C ILE A 298 11.67 15.85 -4.12
N PRO A 299 10.72 16.76 -3.82
CA PRO A 299 10.32 17.78 -4.79
C PRO A 299 11.48 18.72 -5.13
N ASP A 300 12.25 19.18 -4.14
CA ASP A 300 13.39 20.08 -4.37
C ASP A 300 14.46 19.46 -5.29
N GLY A 301 14.71 18.16 -5.18
CA GLY A 301 15.67 17.45 -6.02
C GLY A 301 15.20 17.29 -7.47
N ILE A 302 13.91 17.04 -7.67
CA ILE A 302 13.31 16.98 -9.02
C ILE A 302 13.35 18.35 -9.70
N GLU A 303 13.01 19.43 -8.98
CA GLU A 303 13.05 20.79 -9.52
C GLU A 303 14.49 21.31 -9.72
N SER A 304 15.45 20.81 -8.93
CA SER A 304 16.87 21.13 -9.12
C SER A 304 17.48 20.42 -10.33
N HIS A 305 17.05 19.18 -10.60
CA HIS A 305 17.40 18.45 -11.83
C HIS A 305 16.93 19.19 -13.08
N ASP A 306 15.63 19.50 -13.18
CA ASP A 306 15.10 20.41 -14.20
C ASP A 306 13.98 21.30 -13.64
N SER A 307 14.26 22.61 -13.65
CA SER A 307 13.35 23.66 -13.20
C SER A 307 12.06 23.80 -14.03
N SER A 308 11.89 23.06 -15.13
CA SER A 308 10.60 22.97 -15.83
C SER A 308 9.58 22.14 -15.07
N TYR A 309 10.01 21.18 -14.25
CA TYR A 309 9.12 20.42 -13.41
C TYR A 309 8.57 21.28 -12.26
N ALA A 310 7.32 21.01 -11.89
CA ALA A 310 6.70 21.45 -10.65
C ALA A 310 6.40 20.20 -9.82
N ALA A 311 7.10 20.05 -8.70
CA ALA A 311 6.97 18.90 -7.81
C ALA A 311 6.41 19.33 -6.45
N HIS A 312 5.48 18.55 -5.90
CA HIS A 312 4.86 18.91 -4.63
C HIS A 312 4.49 17.68 -3.80
N ASN A 313 4.87 17.72 -2.52
CA ASN A 313 4.44 16.74 -1.53
C ASN A 313 3.12 17.14 -0.88
N THR A 314 2.11 16.29 -1.07
CA THR A 314 0.87 16.32 -0.29
C THR A 314 1.02 15.37 0.90
N TYR A 315 1.41 15.94 2.05
CA TYR A 315 1.53 15.20 3.32
C TYR A 315 0.16 14.75 3.82
N HIS A 316 0.08 13.50 4.33
CA HIS A 316 -1.17 12.81 4.63
C HIS A 316 -2.09 12.69 3.40
N GLY A 317 -1.45 12.42 2.26
CA GLY A 317 -2.04 12.41 0.92
C GLY A 317 -3.45 11.85 0.91
N ARG A 318 -4.38 12.58 0.30
CA ARG A 318 -5.71 12.02 0.07
C ARG A 318 -5.55 11.00 -1.05
N ARG A 319 -6.12 9.81 -0.89
CA ARG A 319 -6.22 8.82 -1.98
C ARG A 319 -6.82 9.42 -3.27
N SER A 320 -7.58 10.52 -3.17
CA SER A 320 -8.08 11.28 -4.32
C SER A 320 -6.97 11.94 -5.14
N GLU A 321 -5.87 12.37 -4.52
CA GLU A 321 -4.72 12.96 -5.22
C GLU A 321 -4.10 11.96 -6.19
N ILE A 322 -4.00 10.69 -5.79
CA ILE A 322 -3.56 9.61 -6.67
C ILE A 322 -4.49 9.51 -7.88
N MET A 323 -5.80 9.57 -7.66
CA MET A 323 -6.77 9.51 -8.74
C MET A 323 -6.64 10.71 -9.68
N ASP A 324 -6.52 11.92 -9.13
CA ASP A 324 -6.41 13.16 -9.90
C ASP A 324 -5.14 13.21 -10.78
N GLU A 325 -3.99 12.71 -10.27
CA GLU A 325 -2.75 12.59 -11.02
C GLU A 325 -2.86 11.56 -12.16
N ILE A 326 -3.35 10.35 -11.84
CA ILE A 326 -3.48 9.26 -12.81
C ILE A 326 -4.52 9.58 -13.89
N ASP A 327 -5.68 10.15 -13.53
CA ASP A 327 -6.71 10.62 -14.48
C ASP A 327 -6.17 11.71 -15.41
N SER A 328 -5.12 12.42 -14.98
CA SER A 328 -4.43 13.43 -15.78
C SER A 328 -3.28 12.87 -16.61
N GLY A 329 -3.05 11.55 -16.60
CA GLY A 329 -1.95 10.91 -17.32
C GLY A 329 -0.57 11.21 -16.75
N ARG A 330 -0.48 11.59 -15.47
CA ARG A 330 0.77 11.87 -14.76
C ARG A 330 1.04 10.80 -13.70
N PRO A 331 2.10 9.98 -13.83
CA PRO A 331 2.51 9.13 -12.73
C PRO A 331 3.03 10.00 -11.58
N CYS A 332 2.84 9.52 -10.36
CA CYS A 332 3.25 10.23 -9.15
C CYS A 332 3.97 9.27 -8.19
N ILE A 333 4.63 9.79 -7.17
CA ILE A 333 5.31 8.94 -6.18
C ILE A 333 4.40 8.78 -4.96
N VAL A 334 4.25 7.56 -4.46
CA VAL A 334 3.74 7.31 -3.12
C VAL A 334 4.87 6.95 -2.18
N SER A 335 4.95 7.64 -1.05
CA SER A 335 6.02 7.44 -0.07
C SER A 335 5.45 7.17 1.31
N TYR A 336 5.96 6.12 1.96
CA TYR A 336 5.60 5.72 3.32
C TYR A 336 6.58 6.30 4.33
N TRP A 337 6.07 6.65 5.50
CA TRP A 337 6.92 7.10 6.61
C TRP A 337 7.75 5.95 7.17
N GLY A 338 9.03 6.20 7.45
CA GLY A 338 9.91 5.24 8.12
C GLY A 338 9.65 5.09 9.62
N ASP A 339 10.50 4.33 10.30
CA ASP A 339 10.35 3.85 11.70
C ASP A 339 10.30 4.92 12.80
N LYS A 340 10.35 6.21 12.48
CA LYS A 340 10.07 7.26 13.45
C LYS A 340 8.59 7.58 13.38
N ALA A 341 7.83 6.87 14.23
CA ALA A 341 6.40 7.07 14.45
C ALA A 341 6.01 8.55 14.33
N SER A 342 5.12 8.86 13.39
CA SER A 342 4.51 10.19 13.32
C SER A 342 3.79 10.44 14.64
N THR A 343 4.39 11.24 15.52
CA THR A 343 3.70 11.77 16.71
C THR A 343 2.74 12.90 16.32
N VAL A 344 2.68 13.24 15.03
CA VAL A 344 1.75 14.21 14.47
C VAL A 344 0.41 13.50 14.25
N SER A 345 -0.47 13.57 15.25
CA SER A 345 -1.82 13.04 15.14
C SER A 345 -2.57 13.75 14.01
N ALA A 346 -3.20 12.96 13.15
CA ALA A 346 -4.00 13.37 11.99
C ALA A 346 -5.29 14.17 12.33
N GLU A 347 -5.37 14.85 13.48
CA GLU A 347 -6.55 15.61 13.88
C GLU A 347 -6.55 17.07 13.39
N SER A 348 -5.42 17.59 12.90
CA SER A 348 -5.37 18.94 12.32
C SER A 348 -4.86 18.87 10.89
N GLY A 349 -5.79 18.83 9.92
CA GLY A 349 -5.52 18.76 8.48
C GLY A 349 -4.85 20.00 7.87
N ASN A 350 -3.74 20.44 8.46
CA ASN A 350 -2.75 21.38 7.95
C ASN A 350 -1.54 21.28 8.89
N VAL A 351 -0.56 20.47 8.52
CA VAL A 351 0.77 20.53 9.15
C VAL A 351 1.77 20.60 8.01
N ASP A 352 2.32 21.80 7.78
CA ASP A 352 3.68 21.90 7.28
C ASP A 352 4.54 21.14 8.28
N LEU A 353 5.08 19.97 7.90
CA LEU A 353 6.05 19.28 8.75
C LEU A 353 7.26 20.21 8.87
N PRO A 354 7.55 20.78 10.05
CA PRO A 354 8.62 21.76 10.13
C PRO A 354 9.98 21.09 9.88
N ASP A 355 10.90 21.78 9.23
CA ASP A 355 12.22 21.31 8.73
C ASP A 355 13.13 20.58 9.75
N TRP A 356 12.78 20.63 11.05
CA TRP A 356 13.48 19.95 12.12
C TRP A 356 12.90 18.56 12.45
N VAL A 357 11.81 18.14 11.80
CA VAL A 357 11.24 16.80 11.94
C VAL A 357 12.20 15.79 11.29
N PRO A 358 12.83 14.88 12.06
CA PRO A 358 13.88 14.01 11.56
C PRO A 358 13.33 12.77 10.83
N GLU A 359 12.16 12.91 10.19
CA GLU A 359 11.43 11.82 9.54
C GLU A 359 12.09 11.50 8.20
N LEU A 360 12.45 10.24 8.03
CA LEU A 360 12.99 9.69 6.81
C LEU A 360 11.89 8.92 6.08
N VAL A 361 11.97 8.91 4.76
CA VAL A 361 11.14 8.02 3.95
C VAL A 361 11.50 6.58 4.27
N GLY A 362 10.49 5.76 4.54
CA GLY A 362 10.63 4.33 4.74
C GLY A 362 10.76 3.60 3.42
N HIS A 363 9.86 3.88 2.49
CA HIS A 363 9.87 3.37 1.12
C HIS A 363 9.12 4.31 0.18
N SER A 364 9.53 4.37 -1.08
CA SER A 364 8.86 5.13 -2.15
C SER A 364 8.57 4.18 -3.31
N GLU A 365 7.42 4.32 -3.96
CA GLU A 365 7.06 3.58 -5.17
C GLU A 365 6.40 4.52 -6.18
N THR A 366 6.54 4.23 -7.47
CA THR A 366 5.93 5.03 -8.54
C THR A 366 4.54 4.52 -8.85
N VAL A 367 3.53 5.37 -8.70
CA VAL A 367 2.14 5.05 -8.99
C VAL A 367 1.88 5.13 -10.49
N VAL A 368 1.31 4.06 -11.03
CA VAL A 368 1.02 3.91 -12.46
C VAL A 368 -0.44 3.62 -12.76
N GLY A 369 -1.26 3.35 -11.74
CA GLY A 369 -2.69 3.14 -11.94
C GLY A 369 -3.45 2.97 -10.63
N TYR A 370 -4.77 3.00 -10.72
CA TYR A 370 -5.63 2.73 -9.58
C TYR A 370 -6.91 2.01 -9.97
N GLU A 371 -7.53 1.38 -8.98
CA GLU A 371 -8.86 0.81 -8.99
C GLU A 371 -9.57 1.18 -7.69
N GLN A 372 -10.72 1.82 -7.80
CA GLN A 372 -11.61 2.02 -6.67
C GLN A 372 -12.57 0.83 -6.61
N ASP A 373 -12.65 0.16 -5.46
CA ASP A 373 -13.52 -1.01 -5.31
C ASP A 373 -15.01 -0.67 -5.56
N ASP A 374 -15.72 -1.57 -6.25
CA ASP A 374 -17.19 -1.59 -6.37
C ASP A 374 -17.75 -2.59 -5.35
N ASN A 375 -17.60 -2.29 -4.06
CA ASN A 375 -17.85 -3.28 -3.02
C ASN A 375 -19.33 -3.41 -2.66
N SER A 376 -20.01 -4.32 -3.34
CA SER A 376 -21.41 -4.72 -3.10
C SER A 376 -21.66 -5.45 -1.76
N TRP A 377 -20.62 -5.91 -1.05
CA TRP A 377 -20.73 -6.81 0.12
C TRP A 377 -20.46 -6.14 1.49
N TRP A 378 -20.13 -4.85 1.54
CA TRP A 378 -20.10 -4.03 2.77
C TRP A 378 -20.55 -2.58 2.47
N ASP A 379 -20.88 -1.79 3.50
CA ASP A 379 -21.43 -0.44 3.33
C ASP A 379 -20.37 0.55 2.79
N PRO A 380 -20.46 1.00 1.53
CA PRO A 380 -19.35 1.57 0.78
C PRO A 380 -19.25 3.09 0.90
N THR A 381 -19.57 3.69 2.05
CA THR A 381 -19.54 5.17 2.16
C THR A 381 -18.19 5.75 1.73
N GLU A 382 -17.09 4.99 1.84
CA GLU A 382 -15.78 5.30 1.25
C GLU A 382 -15.06 4.00 0.79
N PRO A 383 -15.16 3.60 -0.49
CA PRO A 383 -14.55 2.36 -0.99
C PRO A 383 -13.02 2.41 -0.96
N SER A 384 -12.36 1.26 -0.77
CA SER A 384 -10.90 1.13 -0.86
C SER A 384 -10.40 1.52 -2.26
N LEU A 385 -9.22 2.14 -2.29
CA LEU A 385 -8.46 2.39 -3.51
C LEU A 385 -7.29 1.43 -3.55
N HIS A 386 -7.23 0.61 -4.59
CA HIS A 386 -6.10 -0.26 -4.89
C HIS A 386 -5.23 0.42 -5.94
N VAL A 387 -3.97 0.64 -5.61
CA VAL A 387 -3.06 1.44 -6.43
C VAL A 387 -1.98 0.53 -6.97
N THR A 388 -1.85 0.49 -8.30
CA THR A 388 -0.77 -0.24 -8.96
C THR A 388 0.48 0.63 -8.99
N THR A 389 1.59 0.07 -8.54
CA THR A 389 2.87 0.78 -8.41
C THR A 389 4.02 -0.02 -9.01
N HIS A 390 5.01 0.68 -9.56
CA HIS A 390 6.33 0.15 -9.82
C HIS A 390 7.17 0.32 -8.56
N ASP A 391 7.62 -0.79 -8.02
CA ASP A 391 8.51 -0.84 -6.88
C ASP A 391 9.93 -0.46 -7.33
N THR A 392 10.70 0.18 -6.44
CA THR A 392 12.04 0.68 -6.79
C THR A 392 13.08 -0.42 -6.95
N TYR A 393 12.67 -1.68 -6.83
CA TYR A 393 13.50 -2.87 -7.05
C TYR A 393 13.00 -3.69 -8.26
N GLY A 394 12.19 -3.08 -9.15
CA GLY A 394 11.75 -3.69 -10.41
C GLY A 394 10.50 -4.56 -10.33
N ASP A 395 9.89 -4.71 -9.15
CA ASP A 395 8.62 -5.44 -8.98
C ASP A 395 7.42 -4.53 -9.30
N VAL A 396 6.25 -5.12 -9.60
CA VAL A 396 4.97 -4.40 -9.65
C VAL A 396 4.14 -4.79 -8.44
N ASN A 397 3.60 -3.80 -7.72
CA ASN A 397 2.74 -4.03 -6.58
C ASN A 397 1.35 -3.44 -6.77
N GLU A 398 0.45 -3.93 -5.94
CA GLU A 398 -0.80 -3.32 -5.58
C GLU A 398 -0.79 -2.97 -4.09
N LEU A 399 -1.01 -1.69 -3.83
CA LEU A 399 -1.07 -1.09 -2.51
C LEU A 399 -2.53 -0.72 -2.20
N THR A 400 -3.03 -1.09 -1.02
CA THR A 400 -4.40 -0.76 -0.61
C THR A 400 -4.42 0.49 0.26
N PHE A 401 -5.11 1.53 -0.20
CA PHE A 401 -5.40 2.75 0.55
C PHE A 401 -6.88 2.83 0.89
N THR A 402 -7.18 3.15 2.13
CA THR A 402 -8.54 3.53 2.52
C THR A 402 -8.63 5.06 2.61
N SER A 403 -9.84 5.61 2.79
CA SER A 403 -10.01 7.05 3.05
C SER A 403 -9.32 7.55 4.31
N THR A 404 -8.81 6.64 5.13
CA THR A 404 -8.27 6.91 6.46
C THR A 404 -6.80 6.54 6.57
N SER A 405 -6.19 6.08 5.48
CA SER A 405 -4.75 5.84 5.44
C SER A 405 -4.01 7.15 5.68
N VAL A 406 -3.15 7.18 6.71
CA VAL A 406 -2.45 8.41 7.15
C VAL A 406 -0.93 8.29 7.14
N SER A 407 -0.41 7.08 6.96
CA SER A 407 1.02 6.77 7.04
C SER A 407 1.76 6.90 5.71
N PHE A 408 1.32 7.80 4.83
CA PHE A 408 1.95 8.06 3.54
C PHE A 408 1.81 9.53 3.11
N PHE A 409 2.58 9.92 2.10
CA PHE A 409 2.42 11.16 1.36
C PHE A 409 2.57 10.88 -0.14
N ILE A 410 2.03 11.79 -0.95
CA ILE A 410 2.10 11.72 -2.42
C ILE A 410 2.99 12.85 -2.92
N THR A 411 3.94 12.55 -3.80
CA THR A 411 4.69 13.55 -4.55
C THR A 411 4.11 13.61 -5.96
N SER A 412 3.38 14.68 -6.24
CA SER A 412 2.95 15.04 -7.60
C SER A 412 4.12 15.64 -8.37
N ILE A 413 4.21 15.35 -9.67
CA ILE A 413 5.29 15.81 -10.56
C ILE A 413 4.69 16.17 -11.91
N ALA A 414 4.66 17.46 -12.22
CA ALA A 414 4.14 17.99 -13.49
C ALA A 414 5.26 18.61 -14.34
N PRO A 415 5.41 18.25 -15.62
CA PRO A 415 6.39 18.85 -16.53
C PRO A 415 5.97 20.23 -17.09
#